data_AF-A0A2T2TZ73-F1
#
_entry.id   AF-A0A2T2TZ73-F1
#
_cell.length_a   1.000
_cell.length_b   1.000
_cell.length_c   1.000
_cell.angle_alpha   90.00
_cell.angle_beta   90.00
_cell.angle_gamma   90.00
#
_symmetry.space_group_name_H-M   'P 1'
#
loop_
_entity.id
_entity.type
_entity.pdbx_description
1 polymer ?
#
loop_
_entity_poly.entity_id
_entity_poly.type
_entity_poly.pdbx_seq_one_letter_code
_entity_poly.pdbx_strand_id
1 'polypeptide(L)'
;MLDDDALDELTAAVHTCDEAREALLDALDAADAHDGDSASDPSVLEPVGAAIADWRDAQQRFMAAVDASGVSDPATAVLLLKTNHGVDASNARCGIPGTDVDGANQPFPLDLSGAQGMLLTQAATEYLS
;
A
#
# COMPACT_ATOMS: atom_id res chain seq x y z
N MET A 1 17.11 -16.30 -11.20
CA MET A 1 16.24 -15.83 -12.30
C MET A 1 14.84 -16.17 -11.86
N LEU A 2 13.94 -15.19 -11.80
CA LEU A 2 12.54 -15.46 -11.48
C LEU A 2 11.99 -16.37 -12.59
N ASP A 3 11.20 -17.37 -12.21
CA ASP A 3 10.35 -18.05 -13.18
C ASP A 3 9.16 -17.16 -13.56
N ASP A 4 8.51 -17.49 -14.68
CA ASP A 4 7.44 -16.66 -15.23
C ASP A 4 6.24 -16.56 -14.28
N ASP A 5 5.92 -17.64 -13.56
CA ASP A 5 4.80 -17.66 -12.59
C ASP A 5 5.09 -16.71 -11.40
N ALA A 6 6.30 -16.74 -10.85
CA ALA A 6 6.72 -15.84 -9.78
C ALA A 6 6.79 -14.38 -10.25
N LEU A 7 7.21 -14.16 -11.50
CA LEU A 7 7.23 -12.83 -12.10
C LEU A 7 5.81 -12.25 -12.26
N ASP A 8 4.87 -13.05 -12.74
CA ASP A 8 3.48 -12.64 -12.92
C ASP A 8 2.82 -12.31 -11.57
N GLU A 9 3.02 -13.16 -10.56
CA GLU A 9 2.47 -12.93 -9.21
C GLU A 9 3.07 -11.68 -8.56
N LEU A 10 4.40 -11.50 -8.64
CA LEU A 10 5.08 -10.30 -8.12
C LEU A 10 4.57 -9.03 -8.82
N THR A 11 4.41 -9.07 -10.15
CA THR A 11 3.95 -7.93 -10.94
C THR A 11 2.48 -7.60 -10.62
N ALA A 12 1.62 -8.61 -10.48
CA ALA A 12 0.23 -8.43 -10.09
C ALA A 12 0.13 -7.81 -8.68
N ALA A 13 0.89 -8.30 -7.71
CA ALA A 13 0.91 -7.75 -6.36
C ALA A 13 1.39 -6.29 -6.31
N VAL A 14 2.40 -5.94 -7.12
CA VAL A 14 2.87 -4.55 -7.27
C VAL A 14 1.77 -3.67 -7.85
N HIS A 15 1.09 -4.11 -8.90
CA HIS A 15 -0.01 -3.37 -9.50
C HIS A 15 -1.13 -3.11 -8.49
N THR A 16 -1.51 -4.11 -7.70
CA THR A 16 -2.53 -3.92 -6.64
C THR A 16 -2.06 -2.95 -5.55
N CYS A 17 -0.76 -2.93 -5.20
CA CYS A 17 -0.23 -1.91 -4.29
C CYS A 17 -0.38 -0.49 -4.87
N ASP A 18 -0.11 -0.33 -6.17
CA ASP A 18 -0.24 0.95 -6.86
C ASP A 18 -1.70 1.42 -6.95
N GLU A 19 -2.61 0.52 -7.31
CA GLU A 19 -4.05 0.78 -7.32
C GLU A 19 -4.57 1.17 -5.93
N ALA A 20 -4.15 0.45 -4.88
CA ALA A 20 -4.58 0.76 -3.52
C ALA A 20 -4.02 2.10 -3.02
N ARG A 21 -2.79 2.46 -3.40
CA ARG A 21 -2.23 3.79 -3.13
C ARG A 21 -3.02 4.89 -3.83
N GLU A 22 -3.40 4.69 -5.09
CA GLU A 22 -4.21 5.65 -5.84
C GLU A 22 -5.61 5.78 -5.24
N ALA A 23 -6.26 4.67 -4.90
CA ALA A 23 -7.55 4.68 -4.22
C ALA A 23 -7.49 5.41 -2.86
N LEU A 24 -6.39 5.26 -2.12
CA LEU A 24 -6.19 5.98 -0.86
C LEU A 24 -6.08 7.49 -1.09
N LEU A 25 -5.33 7.92 -2.11
CA LEU A 25 -5.21 9.34 -2.46
C LEU A 25 -6.57 9.92 -2.86
N ASP A 26 -7.30 9.22 -3.73
CA ASP A 26 -8.63 9.64 -4.16
C ASP A 26 -9.61 9.72 -2.99
N ALA A 27 -9.55 8.77 -2.05
CA ALA A 27 -10.38 8.78 -0.84
C ALA A 27 -10.02 9.96 0.09
N LEU A 28 -8.73 10.25 0.27
CA LEU A 28 -8.27 11.39 1.08
C LEU A 28 -8.64 12.73 0.46
N ASP A 29 -8.53 12.87 -0.86
CA ASP A 29 -8.93 14.08 -1.58
C ASP A 29 -10.45 14.28 -1.54
N ALA A 30 -11.24 13.20 -1.69
CA ALA A 30 -12.68 13.24 -1.54
C ALA A 30 -13.11 13.62 -0.12
N ALA A 31 -12.39 13.11 0.89
CA ALA A 31 -12.62 13.42 2.30
C ALA A 31 -12.29 14.87 2.66
N ASP A 32 -11.22 15.43 2.10
CA ASP A 32 -10.83 16.83 2.30
C ASP A 32 -11.81 17.80 1.61
N ALA A 33 -12.39 17.38 0.48
CA ALA A 33 -13.43 18.14 -0.23
C ALA A 33 -14.83 18.01 0.39
N HIS A 34 -15.02 17.16 1.41
CA HIS A 34 -16.31 16.95 2.05
C HIS A 34 -16.66 18.10 2.99
N ASP A 35 -17.81 18.74 2.76
CA ASP A 35 -18.34 19.81 3.61
C ASP A 35 -18.87 19.23 4.93
N GLY A 36 -18.05 19.19 5.98
CA GLY A 36 -18.45 18.67 7.29
C GLY A 36 -17.29 18.31 8.20
N ASP A 37 -17.58 17.60 9.28
CA ASP A 37 -16.54 16.96 10.10
C ASP A 37 -16.21 15.58 9.51
N SER A 38 -15.41 15.57 8.44
CA SER A 38 -14.98 14.37 7.72
C SER A 38 -14.31 13.32 8.61
N ALA A 39 -13.69 13.73 9.72
CA ALA A 39 -13.02 12.84 10.66
C ALA A 39 -13.99 12.11 11.59
N SER A 40 -15.28 12.45 11.57
CA SER A 40 -16.32 11.79 12.36
C SER A 40 -17.40 11.13 11.49
N ASP A 41 -17.30 11.25 10.15
CA ASP A 41 -18.27 10.68 9.22
C ASP A 41 -17.79 9.30 8.70
N PRO A 42 -18.46 8.20 9.09
CA PRO A 42 -18.09 6.87 8.63
C PRO A 42 -18.12 6.72 7.11
N SER A 43 -19.00 7.44 6.41
CA SER A 43 -19.08 7.37 4.94
C SER A 43 -17.85 7.97 4.25
N VAL A 44 -17.09 8.79 4.96
CA VAL A 44 -15.84 9.39 4.52
C VAL A 44 -14.63 8.57 4.99
N LEU A 45 -14.68 8.02 6.20
CA LEU A 45 -13.59 7.21 6.76
C LEU A 45 -13.52 5.78 6.20
N GLU A 46 -14.65 5.15 5.88
CA GLU A 46 -14.71 3.76 5.40
C GLU A 46 -13.92 3.56 4.09
N PRO A 47 -14.03 4.43 3.06
CA PRO A 47 -13.20 4.31 1.85
C PRO A 47 -11.70 4.45 2.13
N VAL A 48 -11.31 5.34 3.06
CA VAL A 48 -9.91 5.50 3.47
C VAL A 48 -9.43 4.22 4.15
N GLY A 49 -10.19 3.68 5.12
CA GLY A 49 -9.87 2.44 5.80
C GLY A 49 -9.76 1.24 4.86
N ALA A 50 -10.67 1.12 3.90
CA ALA A 50 -10.65 0.07 2.88
C ALA A 50 -9.39 0.14 2.02
N ALA A 51 -9.02 1.34 1.53
CA ALA A 51 -7.82 1.49 0.72
C ALA A 51 -6.53 1.15 1.48
N ILE A 52 -6.46 1.47 2.79
CA ILE A 52 -5.33 1.06 3.64
C ILE A 52 -5.28 -0.46 3.79
N ALA A 53 -6.42 -1.12 4.02
CA ALA A 53 -6.50 -2.57 4.15
C ALA A 53 -6.10 -3.28 2.85
N ASP A 54 -6.60 -2.81 1.70
CA ASP A 54 -6.27 -3.35 0.38
C ASP A 54 -4.77 -3.21 0.08
N TRP A 55 -4.17 -2.07 0.44
CA TRP A 55 -2.73 -1.87 0.26
C TRP A 55 -1.93 -2.82 1.16
N ARG A 56 -2.30 -2.98 2.43
CA ARG A 56 -1.66 -3.95 3.34
C ARG A 56 -1.73 -5.38 2.76
N ASP A 57 -2.90 -5.79 2.29
CA ASP A 57 -3.11 -7.14 1.77
C ASP A 57 -2.32 -7.36 0.47
N ALA A 58 -2.21 -6.34 -0.39
CA ALA A 58 -1.36 -6.37 -1.58
C ALA A 58 0.13 -6.50 -1.22
N GLN A 59 0.59 -5.80 -0.18
CA GLN A 59 1.97 -5.94 0.31
C GLN A 59 2.23 -7.33 0.85
N GLN A 60 1.31 -7.90 1.62
CA GLN A 60 1.44 -9.27 2.12
C GLN A 60 1.54 -10.29 0.98
N ARG A 61 0.76 -10.12 -0.08
CA ARG A 61 0.88 -10.95 -1.29
C ARG A 61 2.23 -10.79 -1.96
N PHE A 62 2.73 -9.56 -2.08
CA PHE A 62 4.06 -9.30 -2.62
C PHE A 62 5.14 -10.01 -1.80
N MET A 63 5.12 -9.90 -0.47
CA MET A 63 6.11 -10.57 0.39
C MET A 63 6.04 -12.09 0.30
N ALA A 64 4.83 -12.65 0.26
CA ALA A 64 4.64 -14.09 0.06
C ALA A 64 5.17 -14.57 -1.29
N ALA A 65 4.97 -13.78 -2.35
CA ALA A 65 5.52 -14.08 -3.68
C ALA A 65 7.05 -13.97 -3.70
N VAL A 66 7.65 -13.01 -2.99
CA VAL A 66 9.11 -12.93 -2.81
C VAL A 66 9.64 -14.20 -2.13
N ASP A 67 9.03 -14.62 -1.03
CA ASP A 67 9.44 -15.82 -0.30
C ASP A 67 9.33 -17.08 -1.17
N ALA A 68 8.23 -17.20 -1.94
CA ALA A 68 8.02 -18.32 -2.87
C ALA A 68 9.02 -18.33 -4.04
N SER A 69 9.45 -17.16 -4.50
CA SER A 69 10.38 -17.01 -5.63
C SER A 69 11.83 -17.44 -5.32
N GLY A 70 12.15 -17.67 -4.04
CA GLY A 70 13.50 -18.02 -3.58
C GLY A 70 14.52 -16.89 -3.69
N VAL A 71 14.06 -15.65 -3.89
CA VAL A 71 14.91 -14.45 -3.81
C VAL A 71 15.29 -14.20 -2.35
N SER A 72 16.49 -13.66 -2.12
CA SER A 72 17.06 -13.51 -0.77
C SER A 72 16.27 -12.59 0.14
N ASP A 73 15.65 -11.55 -0.42
CA ASP A 73 14.96 -10.51 0.31
C ASP A 73 14.10 -9.63 -0.62
N PRO A 74 13.10 -8.91 -0.09
CA PRO A 74 12.24 -8.03 -0.88
C PRO A 74 12.97 -6.91 -1.62
N ALA A 75 14.10 -6.40 -1.10
CA ALA A 75 14.84 -5.34 -1.79
C ALA A 75 15.49 -5.86 -3.08
N THR A 76 16.03 -7.07 -3.02
CA THR A 76 16.58 -7.77 -4.18
C THR A 76 15.48 -8.07 -5.21
N ALA A 77 14.29 -8.49 -4.78
CA ALA A 77 13.17 -8.73 -5.69
C ALA A 77 12.75 -7.45 -6.43
N VAL A 78 12.59 -6.33 -5.71
CA VAL A 78 12.30 -5.02 -6.31
C VAL A 78 13.37 -4.60 -7.32
N LEU A 79 14.65 -4.79 -6.99
CA LEU A 79 15.75 -4.47 -7.90
C LEU A 79 15.66 -5.31 -9.18
N LEU A 80 15.44 -6.63 -9.07
CA LEU A 80 15.33 -7.53 -10.21
C LEU A 80 14.14 -7.19 -11.11
N LEU A 81 12.97 -6.89 -10.52
CA LEU A 81 11.79 -6.42 -11.25
C LEU A 81 12.09 -5.14 -12.04
N LYS A 82 12.74 -4.17 -11.40
CA LYS A 82 13.10 -2.90 -12.04
C LYS A 82 14.14 -3.07 -13.15
N THR A 83 15.22 -3.82 -12.90
CA THR A 83 16.33 -3.92 -13.84
C THR A 83 16.05 -4.85 -15.02
N ASN A 84 15.30 -5.93 -14.79
CA ASN A 84 15.12 -6.98 -15.79
C ASN A 84 13.75 -6.90 -16.48
N HIS A 85 12.75 -6.31 -15.83
CA HIS A 85 11.36 -6.29 -16.30
C HIS A 85 10.76 -4.87 -16.38
N GLY A 86 11.48 -3.84 -15.89
CA GLY A 86 11.02 -2.46 -15.94
C GLY A 86 9.86 -2.13 -14.99
N VAL A 87 9.54 -3.03 -14.06
CA VAL A 87 8.46 -2.85 -13.08
C VAL A 87 9.00 -2.12 -11.84
N ASP A 88 8.41 -0.98 -11.49
CA ASP A 88 8.79 -0.25 -10.27
C ASP A 88 7.98 -0.73 -9.06
N ALA A 89 8.58 -1.63 -8.29
CA ALA A 89 7.96 -2.23 -7.12
C ALA A 89 8.29 -1.48 -5.80
N SER A 90 8.72 -0.21 -5.87
CA SER A 90 9.06 0.57 -4.67
C SER A 90 7.88 0.70 -3.70
N ASN A 91 6.68 0.92 -4.24
CA ASN A 91 5.45 1.10 -3.47
C ASN A 91 5.05 -0.16 -2.66
N ALA A 92 5.38 -1.35 -3.15
CA ALA A 92 5.11 -2.62 -2.45
C ALA A 92 5.90 -2.78 -1.14
N ARG A 93 6.86 -1.88 -0.86
CA ARG A 93 7.68 -1.89 0.34
C ARG A 93 7.50 -0.67 1.25
N CYS A 94 6.58 0.24 0.92
CA CYS A 94 6.28 1.42 1.74
C CYS A 94 5.51 1.04 3.00
N GLY A 95 6.01 1.36 4.20
CA GLY A 95 5.28 1.11 5.44
C GLY A 95 4.01 1.93 5.50
N ILE A 96 2.88 1.29 5.84
CA ILE A 96 1.56 1.91 5.86
C ILE A 96 1.14 2.20 7.31
N PRO A 97 0.70 3.43 7.64
CA PRO A 97 0.29 3.78 9.00
C PRO A 97 -0.77 2.85 9.59
N GLY A 98 -0.55 2.43 10.84
CA GLY A 98 -1.48 1.54 11.56
C GLY A 98 -1.41 0.06 11.14
N THR A 99 -0.51 -0.31 10.23
CA THR A 99 -0.28 -1.70 9.83
C THR A 99 1.19 -2.06 9.93
N ASP A 100 1.46 -3.35 10.10
CA ASP A 100 2.82 -3.89 10.09
C ASP A 100 2.87 -5.03 9.07
N VAL A 101 3.75 -4.89 8.08
CA VAL A 101 4.01 -5.92 7.06
C VAL A 101 5.52 -6.12 6.99
N ASP A 102 5.97 -7.30 7.40
CA ASP A 102 7.39 -7.66 7.37
C ASP A 102 7.97 -7.48 5.96
N GLY A 103 9.00 -6.63 5.83
CA GLY A 103 9.64 -6.32 4.55
C GLY A 103 9.19 -4.99 3.92
N ALA A 104 8.08 -4.41 4.38
CA ALA A 104 7.56 -3.10 3.98
C ALA A 104 8.15 -1.97 4.84
N ASN A 105 9.48 -1.84 4.79
CA ASN A 105 10.23 -1.00 5.73
C ASN A 105 10.55 0.41 5.18
N GLN A 106 10.05 0.75 3.99
CA GLN A 106 10.33 2.05 3.38
C GLN A 106 9.44 3.13 3.97
N PRO A 107 9.85 4.41 3.93
CA PRO A 107 9.00 5.50 4.38
C PRO A 107 7.64 5.50 3.64
N PHE A 108 6.59 5.87 4.37
CA PHE A 108 5.29 6.12 3.75
C PHE A 108 5.43 7.26 2.73
N PRO A 109 4.95 7.11 1.49
CA PRO A 109 5.29 8.00 0.39
C PRO A 109 4.41 9.26 0.32
N LEU A 110 3.35 9.35 1.12
CA LEU A 110 2.44 10.50 1.10
C LEU A 110 2.80 11.52 2.17
N ASP A 111 2.72 12.81 1.82
CA ASP A 111 2.80 13.90 2.79
C ASP A 111 1.44 14.07 3.46
N LEU A 112 1.33 13.55 4.69
CA LEU A 112 0.10 13.50 5.45
C LEU A 112 -0.01 14.64 6.47
N SER A 113 0.47 15.83 6.15
CA SER A 113 0.29 16.98 7.03
C SER A 113 -1.16 17.50 6.99
N GLY A 114 -1.62 18.11 8.08
CA GLY A 114 -2.95 18.75 8.14
C GLY A 114 -4.13 17.77 8.23
N ALA A 115 -5.21 18.05 7.49
CA ALA A 115 -6.49 17.33 7.59
C ALA A 115 -6.39 15.87 7.12
N GLN A 116 -5.70 15.62 6.01
CA GLN A 116 -5.52 14.27 5.46
C GLN A 116 -4.78 13.33 6.42
N GLY A 117 -3.81 13.82 7.18
CA GLY A 117 -3.13 13.02 8.21
C GLY A 117 -4.03 12.64 9.38
N MET A 118 -4.91 13.54 9.80
CA MET A 118 -5.91 13.23 10.83
C MET A 118 -6.90 12.19 10.34
N LEU A 119 -7.39 12.32 9.10
CA LEU A 119 -8.30 11.36 8.46
C LEU A 119 -7.67 9.98 8.37
N LEU A 120 -6.43 9.89 7.89
CA LEU A 120 -5.71 8.62 7.80
C LEU A 120 -5.52 7.97 9.17
N THR A 121 -5.12 8.76 10.17
CA THR A 121 -4.91 8.25 11.54
C THR A 121 -6.22 7.72 12.13
N GLN A 122 -7.32 8.45 11.93
CA GLN A 122 -8.63 8.06 12.41
C GLN A 122 -9.13 6.79 11.71
N ALA A 123 -9.08 6.74 10.38
CA ALA A 123 -9.47 5.58 9.60
C ALA A 123 -8.63 4.34 9.98
N ALA A 124 -7.31 4.49 10.12
CA ALA A 124 -6.46 3.40 10.57
C ALA A 124 -6.83 2.92 11.99
N THR A 125 -7.17 3.84 12.89
CA THR A 125 -7.58 3.49 14.26
C THR A 125 -8.94 2.78 14.30
N GLU A 126 -9.89 3.18 13.45
CA GLU A 126 -11.26 2.61 13.48
C GLU A 126 -11.40 1.30 12.70
N TYR A 127 -10.64 1.13 11.61
CA TYR A 127 -10.83 0.02 10.67
C TYR A 127 -9.71 -1.02 10.67
N LEU A 128 -8.57 -0.75 11.32
CA LEU A 128 -7.40 -1.65 11.31
C LEU A 128 -6.94 -2.09 12.70
N SER A 129 -7.59 -1.62 13.78
CA SER A 129 -7.30 -2.00 15.17
C SER A 129 -7.84 -3.38 15.55
#